data_AF-A0A452XDX7-F1
#
_entry.id   AF-A0A452XDX7-F1
#
_cell.length_a   1.000
_cell.length_b   1.000
_cell.length_c   1.000
_cell.angle_alpha   90.00
_cell.angle_beta   90.00
_cell.angle_gamma   90.00
#
_symmetry.space_group_name_H-M   'P 1'
#
loop_
_entity.id
_entity.type
_entity.pdbx_description
1 polymer ?
#
loop_
_entity_poly.entity_id
_entity_poly.type
_entity_poly.pdbx_seq_one_letter_code
_entity_poly.pdbx_strand_id
1 'polypeptide(L)' 'MIPGLQSFPGDVVHSSSYKSGKSYSGMNVLVIGSGNPGMEFAYDLAAYGANTSVIIRSPPMGTIYFLWLHGNFLL' A
#
# COMPACT_ATOMS: atom_id res chain seq x y z
N MET A 1 -11.69 9.15 6.55
CA MET A 1 -11.00 8.35 7.59
C MET A 1 -11.49 6.91 7.44
N ILE A 2 -10.60 5.91 7.40
CA ILE A 2 -10.97 4.49 7.22
C ILE A 2 -11.26 3.89 8.62
N PRO A 3 -12.42 3.26 8.88
CA PRO A 3 -12.66 2.57 10.15
C PRO A 3 -11.65 1.45 10.39
N GLY A 4 -11.18 1.28 11.62
CA GLY A 4 -10.17 0.25 11.97
C GLY A 4 -8.72 0.62 11.60
N LEU A 5 -8.51 1.77 10.95
CA LEU A 5 -7.19 2.23 10.52
C LEU A 5 -6.24 2.50 11.69
N GLN A 6 -6.76 3.10 12.76
CA GLN A 6 -5.99 3.47 13.95
C GLN A 6 -5.51 2.24 14.73
N SER A 7 -6.18 1.10 14.55
CA SER A 7 -5.81 -0.19 15.15
C SER A 7 -5.01 -1.08 14.19
N PHE A 8 -4.71 -0.62 12.97
CA PHE A 8 -3.88 -1.39 12.05
C PHE A 8 -2.44 -1.45 12.60
N PRO A 9 -1.86 -2.65 12.79
CA PRO A 9 -0.56 -2.79 13.44
C PRO A 9 0.64 -2.42 12.55
N GLY A 10 0.40 -2.21 11.24
CA GLY A 10 1.43 -1.76 10.31
C GLY A 10 1.44 -0.24 10.12
N ASP A 11 2.43 0.24 9.39
CA ASP A 11 2.53 1.66 9.03
C ASP A 11 1.49 2.02 7.97
N VAL A 12 0.91 3.21 8.10
CA VAL A 12 -0.04 3.75 7.13
C VAL A 12 0.57 4.98 6.51
N VAL A 13 0.69 5.00 5.19
CA VAL A 13 1.33 6.10 4.48
C VAL A 13 0.41 6.55 3.34
N HIS A 14 0.16 7.86 3.30
CA HIS A 14 -0.60 8.49 2.22
C HIS A 14 0.30 8.75 1.02
N SER A 15 -0.24 8.70 -0.20
CA SER A 15 0.55 8.88 -1.44
C SER A 15 1.35 10.16 -1.54
N SER A 16 0.92 11.24 -0.90
CA SER A 16 1.69 12.48 -0.79
C SER A 16 3.03 12.31 -0.06
N SER A 17 3.19 11.25 0.72
CA SER A 17 4.40 10.92 1.47
C SER A 17 5.20 9.79 0.81
N TYR A 18 4.71 9.22 -0.31
CA TYR A 18 5.44 8.22 -1.10
C TYR A 18 6.65 8.86 -1.75
N LYS A 19 7.77 8.14 -1.80
CA LYS A 19 8.95 8.59 -2.55
C LYS A 19 9.48 7.52 -3.50
N SER A 20 9.57 6.27 -3.04
CA SER A 20 10.08 5.15 -3.83
C SER A 20 9.78 3.81 -3.13
N GLY A 21 9.63 2.76 -3.93
CA GLY A 21 9.44 1.37 -3.52
C GLY A 21 10.65 0.79 -2.79
N LYS A 22 11.83 1.40 -2.98
CA LYS A 22 13.11 0.92 -2.43
C LYS A 22 13.10 0.76 -0.92
N SER A 23 12.40 1.64 -0.20
CA SER A 23 12.29 1.59 1.27
C SER A 23 11.44 0.42 1.76
N TYR A 24 10.74 -0.28 0.86
CA TYR A 24 9.78 -1.33 1.17
C TYR A 24 10.22 -2.72 0.69
N SER A 25 11.49 -2.85 0.30
CA SER A 25 12.05 -4.13 -0.18
C SER A 25 11.91 -5.23 0.88
N GLY A 26 11.36 -6.38 0.48
CA GLY A 26 11.11 -7.52 1.37
C GLY A 26 9.91 -7.36 2.31
N MET A 27 9.18 -6.24 2.26
CA MET A 27 8.01 -5.97 3.11
C MET A 27 6.72 -6.38 2.41
N ASN A 28 5.67 -6.67 3.19
CA ASN A 28 4.33 -6.88 2.68
C ASN A 28 3.61 -5.54 2.56
N VAL A 29 3.17 -5.16 1.36
CA VAL A 29 2.59 -3.85 1.09
C VAL A 29 1.23 -4.01 0.43
N LEU A 30 0.22 -3.35 1.00
CA LEU A 30 -1.13 -3.32 0.48
C LEU A 30 -1.47 -1.92 -0.03
N VAL A 31 -1.63 -1.78 -1.34
CA VAL A 31 -2.06 -0.52 -1.97
C VAL A 31 -3.59 -0.47 -2.02
N ILE A 32 -4.19 0.60 -1.48
CA ILE A 32 -5.64 0.83 -1.59
C ILE A 32 -5.89 2.02 -2.51
N GLY A 33 -6.45 1.73 -3.68
CA GLY A 33 -6.77 2.74 -4.68
C GLY A 33 -6.84 2.12 -6.07
N SER A 34 -7.76 2.62 -6.89
CA SER A 34 -8.06 2.14 -8.24
C SER A 34 -7.63 3.12 -9.35
N GLY A 35 -7.04 4.26 -8.99
CA GLY A 35 -6.54 5.23 -9.97
C GLY A 35 -5.18 4.83 -10.55
N ASN A 36 -4.82 5.38 -11.72
CA ASN A 36 -3.49 5.21 -12.33
C ASN A 36 -2.31 5.29 -11.34
N PRO A 37 -2.28 6.26 -10.40
CA PRO A 37 -1.18 6.34 -9.43
C PRO A 37 -1.06 5.10 -8.53
N GLY A 38 -2.19 4.49 -8.15
CA GLY A 38 -2.19 3.26 -7.35
C GLY A 38 -1.50 2.09 -8.06
N MET A 39 -1.70 1.97 -9.37
CA MET A 39 -1.04 0.95 -10.18
C MET A 39 0.46 1.26 -10.39
N GLU A 40 0.81 2.53 -10.59
CA GLU A 40 2.23 2.95 -10.67
C GLU A 40 2.99 2.67 -9.37
N PHE A 41 2.38 2.94 -8.21
CA PHE A 41 2.99 2.59 -6.92
C PHE A 41 3.11 1.08 -6.72
N ALA A 42 2.07 0.32 -7.08
CA ALA A 42 2.13 -1.13 -6.97
C ALA A 42 3.26 -1.73 -7.82
N TYR A 43 3.45 -1.18 -9.03
CA TYR A 43 4.55 -1.56 -9.91
C TYR A 43 5.90 -1.20 -9.31
N ASP A 44 6.09 0.04 -8.82
CA ASP A 44 7.35 0.49 -8.23
C ASP A 44 7.72 -0.32 -6.99
N LEU A 45 6.75 -0.63 -6.12
CA LEU A 45 6.92 -1.51 -4.96
C LEU A 45 7.39 -2.92 -5.37
N ALA A 46 6.69 -3.54 -6.32
CA ALA A 46 7.04 -4.86 -6.82
C ALA A 46 8.43 -4.88 -7.49
N ALA A 47 8.76 -3.83 -8.25
CA ALA A 47 10.05 -3.69 -8.92
C ALA A 47 11.23 -3.60 -7.93
N TYR A 48 11.01 -3.06 -6.73
CA TYR A 48 12.00 -3.03 -5.64
C TYR A 48 11.93 -4.23 -4.68
N GLY A 49 11.15 -5.26 -5.00
CA GLY A 49 11.10 -6.51 -4.26
C GLY A 49 10.20 -6.50 -3.03
N ALA A 50 9.23 -5.58 -2.97
CA ALA A 50 8.14 -5.66 -1.98
C ALA A 50 7.10 -6.71 -2.40
N ASN A 51 6.57 -7.46 -1.44
CA ASN A 51 5.43 -8.35 -1.69
C ASN A 51 4.15 -7.52 -1.72
N THR A 52 3.69 -7.18 -2.93
CA THR A 52 2.68 -6.15 -3.15
C THR A 52 1.31 -6.74 -3.46
N SER A 53 0.29 -6.28 -2.73
CA SER A 53 -1.13 -6.58 -2.95
C SER A 53 -1.90 -5.30 -3.25
N VAL A 54 -2.97 -5.39 -4.04
CA VAL A 54 -3.77 -4.22 -4.45
C VAL A 54 -5.24 -4.46 -4.13
N ILE A 55 -5.88 -3.53 -3.41
CA ILE A 55 -7.33 -3.46 -3.23
C ILE A 55 -7.88 -2.29 -4.05
N ILE A 56 -8.79 -2.63 -4.95
CA ILE A 56 -9.50 -1.69 -5.82
C ILE A 56 -10.84 -1.37 -5.15
N ARG A 57 -11.06 -0.11 -4.77
CA ARG A 57 -12.37 0.42 -4.35
C ARG A 57 -12.85 1.52 -5.28
N SER A 58 -14.16 1.52 -5.54
CA SER A 58 -14.87 2.57 -6.29
C SER A 58 -15.74 3.38 -5.33
N PRO A 59 -15.86 4.71 -5.46
CA PRO A 59 -15.20 5.59 -6.44
C PRO A 59 -13.74 5.94 -6.03
N PRO A 60 -12.91 6.43 -6.97
CA PRO A 60 -11.50 6.71 -6.71
C PRO A 60 -11.36 7.95 -5.83
N MET A 61 -11.17 7.76 -4.52
CA MET A 61 -11.00 8.85 -3.57
C MET A 61 -9.75 8.60 -2.73
N GLY A 62 -8.66 9.31 -3.04
CA GLY A 62 -7.38 9.29 -2.32
C GLY A 62 -6.66 7.93 -2.34
N THR A 63 -5.47 7.86 -2.94
CA THR A 63 -4.66 6.63 -2.86
C THR A 63 -3.95 6.60 -1.50
N ILE A 64 -4.27 5.59 -0.69
CA ILE A 64 -3.62 5.33 0.61
C ILE A 64 -3.02 3.93 0.52
N TYR A 65 -1.81 3.73 1.05
CA TYR A 65 -1.24 2.40 1.15
C TYR A 65 -0.92 2.05 2.60
N PHE A 66 -1.02 0.76 2.84
CA PHE A 66 -0.73 0.07 4.08
C PHE A 66 0.59 -0.64 3.90
N LEU A 67 1.56 -0.25 4.71
CA LEU A 67 2.77 -1.00 4.85
C LEU A 67 2.60 -1.94 6.03
N TRP A 68 2.71 -3.24 5.78
CA TRP A 68 2.72 -4.21 6.85
C TRP A 68 4.12 -4.77 7.03
N LEU A 69 4.77 -4.34 8.12
CA LEU A 69 6.14 -4.70 8.42
C LEU A 69 6.29 -6.09 9.05
N HIS A 70 5.19 -6.74 9.48
CA HIS A 70 5.28 -8.00 10.24
C HIS A 70 4.10 -8.95 9.99
N GLY A 71 4.28 -9.96 9.12
CA GLY A 71 3.38 -11.13 9.00
C GLY A 71 2.79 -11.35 7.59
N ASN A 72 2.38 -12.60 7.31
CA ASN A 72 1.81 -13.03 6.03
C ASN A 72 0.33 -12.64 5.90
N PHE A 73 -0.06 -12.14 4.71
CA PHE A 73 -1.46 -11.88 4.36
C PHE A 73 -2.14 -13.21 4.06
N LEU A 74 -3.02 -13.66 4.95
CA LEU A 74 -4.04 -14.65 4.63
C LEU A 74 -5.31 -13.86 4.32
N LEU A 75 -5.78 -13.94 3.07
CA LEU A 75 -7.08 -13.42 2.64
C LEU A 75 -8.20 -14.17 3.35
#